data_AF-A0A1C6L0M6-F1
#
_entry.id   AF-A0A1C6L0M6-F1
#
_cell.length_a   1.000
_cell.length_b   1.000
_cell.length_c   1.000
_cell.angle_alpha   90.00
_cell.angle_beta   90.00
_cell.angle_gamma   90.00
#
_symmetry.space_group_name_H-M   'P 1'
#
loop_
_entity.id
_entity.type
_entity.pdbx_description
1 polymer ?
#
loop_
_entity_poly.entity_id
_entity_poly.type
_entity_poly.pdbx_seq_one_letter_code
_entity_poly.pdbx_strand_id
1 'polypeptide(L)'
;MILYNAFLAVIIVGIAYVIGEWISTLTHAWVPSVLVTAIIFLIGFWTVIPKTVAADSGLAPFASTIGVLMFITHIGTVISLKQLIEQWKTVVVCLVGLVGMVALCWFICPLIMDKALVISGLPPLTGGIVAALTMQGAAEAAGLKEAAVFAIAMYSVQGLAGYPITALCLHSEGKKLLKEWRSGELNLTQSEIDEMKTIGLSTIADDSGLKKLVPPVPEQFNTPVFIIVKVAGSVWISSILGQLLPQIPTIVWCLIVSVILTRIGILDTSSLSRANTYTVFMFAAMLSVFSGLADCTPSMLKTLIIPMLIMIVIGVAGMGLAAFVIAKIFHMDFQLAFANGLTALYGFPCDAIITESTCNSLTTDADERGYLMSKMFPSMVVGGFVTVTITSVIFAGYFAKLLGGAGGVIF
;
A
#
# COMPACT_ATOMS: atom_id res chain seq x y z
N MET A 1 -6.79 9.03 35.81
CA MET A 1 -5.83 8.78 34.71
C MET A 1 -4.95 7.54 34.98
N ILE A 2 -5.45 6.51 35.69
CA ILE A 2 -4.71 5.28 36.04
C ILE A 2 -4.97 4.14 35.02
N LEU A 3 -6.10 4.19 34.27
CA LEU A 3 -6.53 3.11 33.37
C LEU A 3 -5.93 3.18 31.96
N TYR A 4 -5.60 4.37 31.45
CA TYR A 4 -5.06 4.54 30.11
C TYR A 4 -3.54 4.56 30.13
N ASN A 5 -2.94 3.61 29.42
CA ASN A 5 -1.50 3.45 29.25
C ASN A 5 -1.22 2.79 27.89
N ALA A 6 0.08 2.59 27.58
CA ALA A 6 0.50 2.00 26.31
C ALA A 6 -0.13 0.63 26.02
N PHE A 7 -0.33 -0.21 27.05
CA PHE A 7 -0.95 -1.52 26.87
C PHE A 7 -2.43 -1.41 26.53
N LEU A 8 -3.17 -0.50 27.16
CA LEU A 8 -4.56 -0.25 26.77
C LEU A 8 -4.65 0.29 25.34
N ALA A 9 -3.71 1.16 24.93
CA ALA A 9 -3.63 1.63 23.55
C ALA A 9 -3.40 0.48 22.56
N VAL A 10 -2.47 -0.44 22.85
CA VAL A 10 -2.25 -1.66 22.05
C VAL A 10 -3.50 -2.54 22.01
N ILE A 11 -4.21 -2.72 23.12
CA ILE A 11 -5.46 -3.50 23.17
C ILE A 11 -6.52 -2.86 22.27
N ILE A 12 -6.71 -1.54 22.34
CA ILE A 12 -7.69 -0.83 21.49
C ILE A 12 -7.36 -1.05 20.01
N VAL A 13 -6.09 -0.87 19.64
CA VAL A 13 -5.62 -1.06 18.26
C VAL A 13 -5.81 -2.52 17.82
N GLY A 14 -5.42 -3.47 18.67
CA GLY A 14 -5.53 -4.90 18.39
C GLY A 14 -6.98 -5.36 18.23
N ILE A 15 -7.90 -4.90 19.08
CA ILE A 15 -9.32 -5.23 18.97
C ILE A 15 -9.90 -4.72 17.64
N ALA A 16 -9.59 -3.47 17.26
CA ALA A 16 -10.04 -2.93 15.97
C ALA A 16 -9.56 -3.80 14.80
N TYR A 17 -8.30 -4.24 14.85
CA TYR A 17 -7.68 -5.08 13.83
C TYR A 17 -8.32 -6.47 13.75
N VAL A 18 -8.48 -7.14 14.90
CA VAL A 18 -9.07 -8.48 14.99
C VAL A 18 -10.51 -8.48 14.49
N ILE A 19 -11.31 -7.46 14.83
CA ILE A 19 -12.67 -7.32 14.30
C ILE A 19 -12.62 -7.20 12.76
N GLY A 20 -11.67 -6.44 12.23
CA GLY A 20 -11.45 -6.33 10.79
C GLY A 20 -11.12 -7.67 10.13
N GLU A 21 -10.17 -8.42 10.69
CA GLU A 21 -9.78 -9.75 10.19
C GLU A 21 -10.94 -10.75 10.26
N TRP A 22 -11.70 -10.75 11.36
CA TRP A 22 -12.86 -11.64 11.51
C TRP A 22 -13.94 -11.32 10.49
N ILE A 23 -14.29 -10.05 10.30
CA ILE A 23 -15.28 -9.66 9.28
C ILE A 23 -14.78 -10.00 7.88
N SER A 24 -13.50 -9.76 7.57
CA SER A 24 -12.91 -10.15 6.29
C SER A 24 -12.97 -11.66 6.07
N THR A 25 -12.71 -12.45 7.10
CA THR A 25 -12.78 -13.92 7.03
C THR A 25 -14.23 -14.38 6.81
N LEU A 26 -15.17 -13.87 7.60
CA LEU A 26 -16.60 -14.20 7.52
C LEU A 26 -17.22 -13.79 6.18
N THR A 27 -16.72 -12.73 5.56
CA THR A 27 -17.21 -12.23 4.27
C THR A 27 -16.41 -12.78 3.09
N HIS A 28 -15.49 -13.72 3.30
CA HIS A 28 -14.60 -14.25 2.25
C HIS A 28 -13.89 -13.14 1.46
N ALA A 29 -13.29 -12.19 2.19
CA ALA A 29 -12.56 -11.02 1.69
C ALA A 29 -13.36 -10.02 0.82
N TRP A 30 -14.67 -10.20 0.66
CA TRP A 30 -15.53 -9.21 0.00
C TRP A 30 -15.55 -7.87 0.74
N VAL A 31 -15.47 -7.91 2.07
CA VAL A 31 -15.28 -6.72 2.90
C VAL A 31 -13.84 -6.76 3.44
N PRO A 32 -12.92 -5.93 2.90
CA PRO A 32 -11.53 -5.94 3.33
C PRO A 32 -11.35 -5.65 4.82
N SER A 33 -10.46 -6.37 5.49
CA SER A 33 -10.11 -6.13 6.89
C SER A 33 -9.68 -4.68 7.15
N VAL A 34 -8.93 -4.11 6.21
CA VAL A 34 -8.46 -2.73 6.24
C VAL A 34 -9.63 -1.73 6.26
N LEU A 35 -10.68 -1.97 5.47
CA LEU A 35 -11.87 -1.11 5.41
C LEU A 35 -12.60 -1.09 6.74
N VAL A 36 -12.85 -2.28 7.30
CA VAL A 36 -13.54 -2.43 8.60
C VAL A 36 -12.74 -1.74 9.70
N THR A 37 -11.44 -1.99 9.74
CA THR A 37 -10.54 -1.39 10.73
C THR A 37 -10.52 0.13 10.62
N ALA A 38 -10.46 0.67 9.39
CA ALA A 38 -10.54 2.11 9.13
C ALA A 38 -11.85 2.71 9.64
N ILE A 39 -13.00 2.07 9.40
CA ILE A 39 -14.30 2.55 9.89
C ILE A 39 -14.35 2.56 11.42
N ILE A 40 -13.83 1.50 12.07
CA ILE A 40 -13.75 1.41 13.54
C ILE A 40 -12.91 2.55 14.10
N PHE A 41 -11.73 2.81 13.53
CA PHE A 41 -10.88 3.92 13.98
C PHE A 41 -11.53 5.28 13.71
N LEU A 42 -12.12 5.49 12.54
CA LEU A 42 -12.77 6.75 12.18
C LEU A 42 -13.89 7.10 13.17
N ILE A 43 -14.83 6.17 13.40
CA ILE A 43 -15.93 6.37 14.36
C ILE A 43 -15.40 6.41 15.80
N GLY A 44 -14.40 5.58 16.10
CA GLY A 44 -13.76 5.51 17.40
C GLY A 44 -13.13 6.85 17.79
N PHE A 45 -12.38 7.51 16.89
CA PHE A 45 -11.77 8.82 17.14
C PHE A 45 -12.78 9.93 17.39
N TRP A 46 -14.03 9.78 16.93
CA TRP A 46 -15.10 10.73 17.20
C TRP A 46 -15.77 10.53 18.56
N THR A 47 -15.58 9.37 19.19
CA THR A 47 -16.39 8.94 20.34
C THR A 47 -15.55 8.61 21.55
N VAL A 48 -14.77 7.53 21.51
CA VAL A 48 -14.15 6.91 22.69
C VAL A 48 -12.65 6.66 22.56
N ILE A 49 -12.11 6.58 21.33
CA ILE A 49 -10.69 6.30 21.08
C ILE A 49 -9.90 7.61 21.15
N PRO A 50 -8.86 7.70 21.99
CA PRO A 50 -7.97 8.86 22.01
C PRO A 50 -7.28 9.03 20.66
N LYS A 51 -7.21 10.27 20.16
CA LYS A 51 -6.49 10.58 18.91
C LYS A 51 -5.01 10.20 18.96
N THR A 52 -4.44 10.15 20.16
CA THR A 52 -3.04 9.77 20.42
C THR A 52 -2.82 8.26 20.51
N VAL A 53 -3.86 7.42 20.42
CA VAL A 53 -3.75 5.95 20.63
C VAL A 53 -2.67 5.30 19.78
N ALA A 54 -2.46 5.80 18.57
CA ALA A 54 -1.43 5.31 17.66
C ALA A 54 -0.02 5.57 18.21
N ALA A 55 0.23 6.78 18.72
CA ALA A 55 1.49 7.15 19.35
C ALA A 55 1.66 6.47 20.72
N ASP A 56 0.60 6.46 21.54
CA ASP A 56 0.62 5.91 22.90
C ASP A 56 0.88 4.40 22.92
N SER A 57 0.53 3.68 21.86
CA SER A 57 0.85 2.25 21.70
C SER A 57 2.35 1.97 21.47
N GLY A 58 3.15 2.98 21.11
CA GLY A 58 4.53 2.83 20.66
C GLY A 58 4.68 2.23 19.25
N LEU A 59 3.60 1.71 18.65
CA LEU A 59 3.63 1.07 17.33
C LEU A 59 3.75 2.08 16.19
N ALA A 60 3.13 3.26 16.27
CA ALA A 60 3.28 4.27 15.23
C ALA A 60 4.70 4.86 15.14
N PRO A 61 5.38 5.21 16.26
CA PRO A 61 6.81 5.54 16.24
C PRO A 61 7.68 4.40 15.71
N PHE A 62 7.41 3.16 16.13
CA PHE A 62 8.12 1.98 15.62
C PHE A 62 7.95 1.81 14.10
N ALA A 63 6.73 1.92 13.59
CA ALA A 63 6.40 1.84 12.17
C ALA A 63 7.11 2.91 11.34
N SER A 64 6.98 4.17 11.76
CA SER A 64 7.55 5.32 11.04
C SER A 64 9.08 5.37 11.07
N THR A 65 9.72 4.86 12.13
CA THR A 65 11.19 4.89 12.26
C THR A 65 11.87 3.74 11.51
N ILE A 66 11.40 2.52 11.72
CA ILE A 66 12.03 1.32 11.14
C ILE A 66 11.03 0.33 10.55
N GLY A 67 9.81 0.26 11.09
CA GLY A 67 8.90 -0.85 10.84
C GLY A 67 8.46 -0.93 9.37
N VAL A 68 8.10 0.19 8.76
CA VAL A 68 7.70 0.24 7.35
C VAL A 68 8.85 -0.20 6.46
N LEU A 69 10.05 0.40 6.58
CA LEU A 69 11.20 0.04 5.73
C LEU A 69 11.63 -1.43 5.87
N MET A 70 11.65 -1.95 7.10
CA MET A 70 11.91 -3.38 7.35
C MET A 70 10.85 -4.25 6.67
N PHE A 71 9.59 -3.82 6.71
CA PHE A 71 8.48 -4.53 6.10
C PHE A 71 8.56 -4.54 4.56
N ILE A 72 8.97 -3.43 3.95
CA ILE A 72 9.23 -3.38 2.50
C ILE A 72 10.43 -4.26 2.11
N THR A 73 11.51 -4.24 2.90
CA THR A 73 12.67 -5.12 2.67
C THR A 73 12.26 -6.59 2.76
N HIS A 74 11.34 -6.98 3.65
CA HIS A 74 10.77 -8.33 3.66
C HIS A 74 10.08 -8.70 2.36
N ILE A 75 9.29 -7.80 1.77
CA ILE A 75 8.62 -8.07 0.49
C ILE A 75 9.64 -8.33 -0.62
N GLY A 76 10.74 -7.60 -0.67
CA GLY A 76 11.79 -7.90 -1.65
C GLY A 76 12.56 -9.20 -1.35
N THR A 77 12.37 -9.81 -0.18
CA THR A 77 12.79 -11.20 0.07
C THR A 77 11.75 -12.25 -0.32
N VAL A 78 10.51 -11.83 -0.64
CA VAL A 78 9.40 -12.68 -1.08
C VAL A 78 9.28 -12.70 -2.62
N ILE A 79 9.51 -11.56 -3.27
CA ILE A 79 9.36 -11.39 -4.72
C ILE A 79 10.72 -11.58 -5.41
N SER A 80 10.75 -12.25 -6.56
CA SER A 80 11.98 -12.43 -7.34
C SER A 80 12.30 -11.22 -8.22
N LEU A 81 13.58 -11.02 -8.58
CA LEU A 81 13.99 -9.93 -9.49
C LEU A 81 13.28 -10.01 -10.84
N LYS A 82 13.08 -11.23 -11.35
CA LYS A 82 12.34 -11.48 -12.58
C LYS A 82 10.92 -10.93 -12.48
N GLN A 83 10.21 -11.25 -11.39
CA GLN A 83 8.85 -10.77 -11.14
C GLN A 83 8.79 -9.24 -11.04
N LEU A 84 9.76 -8.61 -10.38
CA LEU A 84 9.82 -7.15 -10.27
C LEU A 84 10.02 -6.48 -11.64
N ILE A 85 10.93 -7.00 -12.47
CA ILE A 85 11.18 -6.52 -13.83
C ILE A 85 9.95 -6.71 -14.72
N GLU A 86 9.22 -7.81 -14.56
CA GLU A 86 7.98 -8.09 -15.29
C GLU A 86 6.86 -7.07 -14.99
N GLN A 87 6.95 -6.31 -13.88
CA GLN A 87 5.95 -5.29 -13.51
C GLN A 87 6.11 -3.94 -14.22
N TRP A 88 6.97 -3.81 -15.24
CA TRP A 88 7.10 -2.54 -15.97
C TRP A 88 5.77 -2.07 -16.60
N LYS A 89 4.93 -3.01 -17.05
CA LYS A 89 3.58 -2.70 -17.55
C LYS A 89 2.72 -2.10 -16.45
N THR A 90 2.78 -2.66 -15.25
CA THR A 90 2.08 -2.14 -14.06
C THR A 90 2.49 -0.71 -13.75
N VAL A 91 3.79 -0.40 -13.78
CA VAL A 91 4.28 0.98 -13.61
C VAL A 91 3.61 1.94 -14.60
N VAL A 92 3.59 1.58 -15.89
CA VAL A 92 2.98 2.42 -16.94
C VAL A 92 1.47 2.53 -16.76
N VAL A 93 0.79 1.44 -16.41
CA VAL A 93 -0.65 1.43 -16.13
C VAL A 93 -0.99 2.38 -14.99
N CYS A 94 -0.25 2.32 -13.88
CA CYS A 94 -0.42 3.23 -12.74
C CYS A 94 -0.25 4.69 -13.18
N LEU A 95 0.82 5.00 -13.92
CA LEU A 95 1.08 6.36 -14.41
C LEU A 95 -0.04 6.88 -15.32
N VAL A 96 -0.50 6.07 -16.28
CA VAL A 96 -1.59 6.43 -17.19
C VAL A 96 -2.91 6.58 -16.43
N GLY A 97 -3.18 5.69 -15.46
CA GLY A 97 -4.34 5.78 -14.58
C GLY A 97 -4.36 7.08 -13.75
N LEU A 98 -3.22 7.46 -13.19
CA LEU A 98 -3.05 8.73 -12.48
C LEU A 98 -3.29 9.94 -13.39
N VAL A 99 -2.74 9.92 -14.62
CA VAL A 99 -3.00 10.97 -15.60
C VAL A 99 -4.49 11.07 -15.94
N GLY A 100 -5.18 9.93 -16.10
CA GLY A 100 -6.62 9.87 -16.32
C GLY A 100 -7.43 10.48 -15.17
N MET A 101 -7.07 10.14 -13.93
CA MET A 101 -7.66 10.70 -12.72
C MET A 101 -7.48 12.22 -12.66
N VAL A 102 -6.24 12.69 -12.81
CA VAL A 102 -5.91 14.12 -12.77
C VAL A 102 -6.62 14.88 -13.88
N ALA A 103 -6.59 14.38 -15.12
CA ALA A 103 -7.21 15.03 -16.26
C ALA A 103 -8.72 15.18 -16.05
N LEU A 104 -9.42 14.11 -15.68
CA LEU A 104 -10.88 14.16 -15.55
C LEU A 104 -11.30 15.06 -14.39
N CYS A 105 -10.63 14.97 -13.24
CA CYS A 105 -10.86 15.88 -12.12
C CYS A 105 -10.56 17.33 -12.49
N TRP A 106 -9.47 17.61 -13.21
CA TRP A 106 -9.07 18.97 -13.58
C TRP A 106 -10.09 19.65 -14.50
N PHE A 107 -10.69 18.91 -15.44
CA PHE A 107 -11.66 19.48 -16.38
C PHE A 107 -13.09 19.48 -15.87
N ILE A 108 -13.49 18.50 -15.05
CA ILE A 108 -14.89 18.34 -14.61
C ILE A 108 -15.13 18.93 -13.22
N CYS A 109 -14.25 18.67 -12.24
CA CYS A 109 -14.51 19.11 -10.85
C CYS A 109 -14.67 20.63 -10.70
N PRO A 110 -13.88 21.51 -11.36
CA PRO A 110 -14.06 22.96 -11.24
C PRO A 110 -15.41 23.48 -11.76
N LEU A 111 -16.16 22.68 -12.53
CA LEU A 111 -17.50 23.04 -13.00
C LEU A 111 -18.58 22.87 -11.92
N ILE A 112 -18.26 22.14 -10.85
CA ILE A 112 -19.23 21.68 -9.83
C ILE A 112 -18.75 21.94 -8.39
N MET A 113 -17.47 22.23 -8.17
CA MET A 113 -16.89 22.54 -6.87
C MET A 113 -15.77 23.58 -6.98
N ASP A 114 -15.43 24.20 -5.84
CA ASP A 114 -14.42 25.26 -5.77
C ASP A 114 -13.05 24.76 -6.26
N LYS A 115 -12.42 25.54 -7.14
CA LYS A 115 -11.14 25.23 -7.75
C LYS A 115 -10.00 25.07 -6.74
N ALA A 116 -10.02 25.80 -5.62
CA ALA A 116 -9.04 25.66 -4.54
C ALA A 116 -9.13 24.27 -3.90
N LEU A 117 -10.35 23.74 -3.72
CA LEU A 117 -10.56 22.37 -3.23
C LEU A 117 -10.09 21.34 -4.27
N VAL A 118 -10.30 21.60 -5.56
CA VAL A 118 -9.77 20.74 -6.64
C VAL A 118 -8.25 20.66 -6.60
N ILE A 119 -7.59 21.82 -6.51
CA ILE A 119 -6.13 21.88 -6.48
C ILE A 119 -5.59 21.24 -5.19
N SER A 120 -6.21 21.48 -4.03
CA SER A 120 -5.73 20.95 -2.75
C SER A 120 -6.02 19.47 -2.55
N GLY A 121 -7.14 18.94 -3.09
CA GLY A 121 -7.56 17.56 -2.91
C GLY A 121 -7.00 16.57 -3.92
N LEU A 122 -6.60 17.01 -5.11
CA LEU A 122 -6.07 16.12 -6.16
C LEU A 122 -4.79 15.38 -5.76
N PRO A 123 -3.75 16.06 -5.24
CA PRO A 123 -2.52 15.38 -4.81
C PRO A 123 -2.72 14.40 -3.65
N PRO A 124 -3.51 14.70 -2.59
CA PRO A 124 -3.92 13.71 -1.61
C PRO A 124 -4.62 12.50 -2.26
N LEU A 125 -5.61 12.74 -3.13
CA LEU A 125 -6.38 11.68 -3.82
C LEU A 125 -5.50 10.70 -4.59
N THR A 126 -4.39 11.19 -5.13
CA THR A 126 -3.48 10.39 -5.95
C THR A 126 -2.24 9.90 -5.16
N GLY A 127 -2.09 10.28 -3.89
CA GLY A 127 -0.83 10.23 -3.15
C GLY A 127 -0.99 9.93 -1.65
N GLY A 128 0.11 10.01 -0.92
CA GLY A 128 0.15 9.67 0.51
C GLY A 128 0.06 10.89 1.43
N ILE A 129 0.33 10.67 2.72
CA ILE A 129 0.30 11.72 3.75
C ILE A 129 1.23 12.90 3.43
N VAL A 130 2.36 12.65 2.76
CA VAL A 130 3.29 13.70 2.35
C VAL A 130 2.62 14.66 1.37
N ALA A 131 1.84 14.15 0.41
CA ALA A 131 1.07 14.99 -0.51
C ALA A 131 0.03 15.82 0.25
N ALA A 132 -0.66 15.19 1.21
CA ALA A 132 -1.69 15.81 2.03
C ALA A 132 -1.14 16.97 2.88
N LEU A 133 -0.04 16.73 3.60
CA LEU A 133 0.62 17.75 4.41
C LEU A 133 1.21 18.88 3.55
N THR A 134 1.77 18.56 2.37
CA THR A 134 2.29 19.56 1.43
C THR A 134 1.16 20.48 0.95
N MET A 135 0.03 19.92 0.55
CA MET A 135 -1.12 20.70 0.09
C MET A 135 -1.81 21.47 1.21
N GLN A 136 -1.87 20.89 2.41
CA GLN A 136 -2.35 21.58 3.61
C GLN A 136 -1.52 22.83 3.88
N GLY A 137 -0.20 22.69 3.99
CA GLY A 137 0.70 23.80 4.25
C GLY A 137 0.65 24.88 3.16
N ALA A 138 0.58 24.47 1.88
CA ALA A 138 0.45 25.41 0.76
C ALA A 138 -0.87 26.19 0.80
N ALA A 139 -1.99 25.52 1.10
CA ALA A 139 -3.28 26.15 1.25
C ALA A 139 -3.34 27.09 2.47
N GLU A 140 -2.75 26.71 3.60
CA GLU A 140 -2.66 27.56 4.80
C GLU A 140 -1.84 28.83 4.53
N ALA A 141 -0.70 28.70 3.85
CA ALA A 141 0.14 29.83 3.47
C ALA A 141 -0.60 30.80 2.52
N ALA A 142 -1.51 30.28 1.70
CA ALA A 142 -2.37 31.07 0.81
C ALA A 142 -3.63 31.64 1.52
N GLY A 143 -3.81 31.38 2.83
CA GLY A 143 -5.01 31.80 3.57
C GLY A 143 -6.26 30.96 3.29
N LEU A 144 -6.14 29.86 2.56
CA LEU A 144 -7.24 28.99 2.11
C LEU A 144 -7.52 27.87 3.12
N LYS A 145 -8.07 28.25 4.29
CA LYS A 145 -8.29 27.33 5.42
C LYS A 145 -9.16 26.12 5.06
N GLU A 146 -10.22 26.32 4.27
CA GLU A 146 -11.11 25.23 3.85
C GLU A 146 -10.39 24.23 2.93
N ALA A 147 -9.56 24.72 2.01
CA ALA A 147 -8.77 23.88 1.11
C ALA A 147 -7.67 23.10 1.84
N ALA A 148 -7.08 23.68 2.89
CA ALA A 148 -6.12 23.01 3.75
C ALA A 148 -6.76 21.83 4.50
N VAL A 149 -7.92 22.08 5.10
CA VAL A 149 -8.71 21.04 5.76
C VAL A 149 -9.15 19.95 4.75
N PHE A 150 -9.55 20.36 3.55
CA PHE A 150 -9.97 19.43 2.49
C PHE A 150 -8.84 18.48 2.09
N ALA A 151 -7.59 18.95 2.02
CA ALA A 151 -6.45 18.11 1.66
C ALA A 151 -6.23 16.95 2.64
N ILE A 152 -6.27 17.24 3.94
CA ILE A 152 -6.14 16.20 4.98
C ILE A 152 -7.38 15.31 5.02
N ALA A 153 -8.58 15.90 4.97
CA ALA A 153 -9.82 15.12 4.99
C ALA A 153 -9.91 14.14 3.81
N MET A 154 -9.50 14.57 2.61
CA MET A 154 -9.44 13.72 1.42
C MET A 154 -8.52 12.52 1.66
N TYR A 155 -7.28 12.77 2.11
CA TYR A 155 -6.32 11.71 2.43
C TYR A 155 -6.88 10.71 3.45
N SER A 156 -7.57 11.19 4.48
CA SER A 156 -8.16 10.32 5.51
C SER A 156 -9.22 9.38 4.94
N VAL A 157 -10.07 9.81 4.01
CA VAL A 157 -11.27 9.04 3.62
C VAL A 157 -11.19 8.38 2.25
N GLN A 158 -10.27 8.78 1.37
CA GLN A 158 -10.16 8.22 0.02
C GLN A 158 -9.94 6.71 0.00
N GLY A 159 -9.22 6.17 1.00
CA GLY A 159 -8.98 4.74 1.13
C GLY A 159 -10.28 3.95 1.31
N LEU A 160 -11.30 4.54 1.96
CA LEU A 160 -12.61 3.90 2.16
C LEU A 160 -13.31 3.57 0.84
N ALA A 161 -13.05 4.35 -0.22
CA ALA A 161 -13.52 4.04 -1.57
C ALA A 161 -12.60 3.04 -2.28
N GLY A 162 -11.28 3.20 -2.13
CA GLY A 162 -10.31 2.34 -2.81
C GLY A 162 -10.34 0.88 -2.38
N TYR A 163 -10.46 0.60 -1.08
CA TYR A 163 -10.46 -0.77 -0.55
C TYR A 163 -11.52 -1.70 -1.18
N PRO A 164 -12.83 -1.37 -1.14
CA PRO A 164 -13.85 -2.26 -1.69
C PRO A 164 -13.76 -2.38 -3.22
N ILE A 165 -13.48 -1.29 -3.94
CA ILE A 165 -13.38 -1.34 -5.41
C ILE A 165 -12.21 -2.23 -5.84
N THR A 166 -11.07 -2.14 -5.14
CA THR A 166 -9.92 -2.99 -5.39
C THR A 166 -10.24 -4.46 -5.10
N ALA A 167 -10.86 -4.76 -3.96
CA ALA A 167 -11.24 -6.13 -3.61
C ALA A 167 -12.14 -6.76 -4.68
N LEU A 168 -13.13 -6.02 -5.21
CA LEU A 168 -13.98 -6.47 -6.31
C LEU A 168 -13.18 -6.79 -7.58
N CYS A 169 -12.24 -5.91 -7.95
CA CYS A 169 -11.38 -6.11 -9.11
C CYS A 169 -10.50 -7.36 -8.94
N LEU A 170 -9.87 -7.51 -7.77
CA LEU A 170 -9.00 -8.65 -7.47
C LEU A 170 -9.78 -9.97 -7.38
N HIS A 171 -10.99 -9.97 -6.85
CA HIS A 171 -11.86 -11.16 -6.88
C HIS A 171 -12.22 -11.56 -8.32
N SER A 172 -12.53 -10.59 -9.17
CA SER A 172 -12.83 -10.84 -10.58
C SER A 172 -11.61 -11.38 -11.31
N GLU A 173 -10.44 -10.79 -11.09
CA GLU A 173 -9.17 -11.22 -11.67
C GLU A 173 -8.79 -12.63 -11.20
N GLY A 174 -8.80 -12.86 -9.89
CA GLY A 174 -8.45 -14.16 -9.32
C GLY A 174 -9.37 -15.28 -9.79
N LYS A 175 -10.67 -15.03 -9.95
CA LYS A 175 -11.60 -16.02 -10.55
C LYS A 175 -11.26 -16.33 -12.00
N LYS A 176 -10.77 -15.36 -12.78
CA LYS A 176 -10.32 -15.59 -14.15
C LYS A 176 -9.05 -16.44 -14.16
N LEU A 177 -8.06 -16.07 -13.35
CA LEU A 177 -6.81 -16.81 -13.19
C LEU A 177 -7.04 -18.25 -12.71
N LEU A 178 -7.97 -18.49 -11.78
CA LEU A 178 -8.34 -19.85 -11.37
C LEU A 178 -8.93 -20.68 -12.52
N LYS A 179 -9.70 -20.07 -13.42
CA LYS A 179 -10.21 -20.78 -14.60
C LYS A 179 -9.09 -21.14 -15.56
N GLU A 180 -8.12 -20.26 -15.73
CA GLU A 180 -6.91 -20.51 -16.53
C GLU A 180 -6.07 -21.63 -15.92
N TRP A 181 -5.87 -21.63 -14.61
CA TRP A 181 -5.19 -22.73 -13.91
C TRP A 181 -5.90 -24.07 -14.11
N ARG A 182 -7.22 -24.09 -13.87
CA ARG A 182 -8.04 -25.32 -13.93
C ARG A 182 -8.30 -25.80 -15.36
N SER A 183 -8.01 -25.01 -16.39
CA SER A 183 -8.12 -25.49 -17.78
C SER A 183 -7.07 -26.55 -18.11
N GLY A 184 -5.96 -26.59 -17.36
CA GLY A 184 -4.84 -27.49 -17.62
C GLY A 184 -3.99 -27.08 -18.83
N GLU A 185 -4.23 -25.90 -19.41
CA GLU A 185 -3.49 -25.40 -20.58
C GLU A 185 -2.15 -24.74 -20.20
N LEU A 186 -1.92 -24.51 -18.90
CA LEU A 186 -0.70 -23.93 -18.37
C LEU A 186 0.46 -24.94 -18.44
N ASN A 187 1.42 -24.67 -19.33
CA ASN A 187 2.68 -25.44 -19.41
C ASN A 187 3.68 -24.97 -18.33
N LEU A 188 3.38 -25.23 -17.06
CA LEU A 188 4.25 -24.91 -15.93
C LEU A 188 5.01 -26.16 -15.46
N THR A 189 6.31 -26.00 -15.21
CA THR A 189 7.13 -27.04 -14.58
C THR A 189 6.84 -27.11 -13.08
N GLN A 190 7.07 -28.28 -12.45
CA GLN A 190 6.90 -28.42 -11.00
C GLN A 190 7.75 -27.41 -10.21
N SER A 191 8.96 -27.12 -10.69
CA SER A 191 9.84 -26.12 -10.07
C SER A 191 9.25 -24.71 -10.09
N GLU A 192 8.52 -24.34 -11.15
CA GLU A 192 7.85 -23.04 -11.22
C GLU A 192 6.66 -22.99 -10.28
N ILE A 193 5.89 -24.07 -10.18
CA ILE A 193 4.76 -24.20 -9.24
C ILE A 193 5.25 -24.07 -7.79
N ASP A 194 6.37 -24.73 -7.46
CA ASP A 194 6.94 -24.68 -6.11
C ASP A 194 7.48 -23.28 -5.78
N GLU A 195 8.11 -22.58 -6.75
CA GLU A 195 8.52 -21.18 -6.57
C GLU A 195 7.30 -20.27 -6.30
N MET A 196 6.20 -20.44 -7.03
CA MET A 196 4.99 -19.65 -6.86
C MET A 196 4.35 -19.80 -5.47
N LYS A 197 4.42 -20.99 -4.86
CA LYS A 197 3.90 -21.24 -3.49
C LYS A 197 4.59 -20.41 -2.42
N THR A 198 5.82 -20.01 -2.67
CA THR A 198 6.62 -19.22 -1.72
C THR A 198 6.19 -17.75 -1.67
N ILE A 199 5.38 -17.29 -2.63
CA ILE A 199 4.95 -15.90 -2.75
C ILE A 199 3.79 -15.63 -1.79
N GLY A 200 4.02 -14.69 -0.89
CA GLY A 200 3.05 -14.21 0.07
C GLY A 200 3.73 -13.57 1.27
N LEU A 201 2.98 -12.75 1.99
CA LEU A 201 3.56 -12.02 3.11
C LEU A 201 3.89 -12.97 4.27
N SER A 202 3.04 -13.97 4.50
CA SER A 202 3.10 -14.90 5.63
C SER A 202 3.73 -16.26 5.30
N THR A 203 3.98 -16.56 4.02
CA THR A 203 4.55 -17.85 3.59
C THR A 203 6.02 -17.95 3.95
N ILE A 204 6.46 -19.15 4.34
CA ILE A 204 7.88 -19.46 4.53
C ILE A 204 8.34 -20.27 3.32
N ALA A 205 9.22 -19.69 2.52
CA ALA A 205 9.82 -20.36 1.39
C ALA A 205 10.74 -21.52 1.82
N ASP A 206 10.83 -22.59 1.03
CA ASP A 206 11.90 -23.58 1.16
C ASP A 206 13.11 -23.14 0.32
N ASP A 207 14.26 -22.96 0.96
CA ASP A 207 15.51 -22.54 0.31
C ASP A 207 16.42 -23.74 -0.04
N SER A 208 16.02 -24.97 0.33
CA SER A 208 16.86 -26.18 0.27
C SER A 208 17.36 -26.56 -1.14
N GLY A 209 16.70 -26.07 -2.20
CA GLY A 209 17.05 -26.32 -3.60
C GLY A 209 17.74 -25.16 -4.34
N LEU A 210 17.91 -23.99 -3.73
CA LEU A 210 18.40 -22.80 -4.42
C LEU A 210 19.94 -22.68 -4.32
N LYS A 211 20.64 -22.80 -5.46
CA LYS A 211 22.07 -22.45 -5.54
C LYS A 211 22.24 -20.93 -5.43
N LYS A 212 22.63 -20.45 -4.24
CA LYS A 212 22.98 -19.05 -3.99
C LYS A 212 24.51 -18.85 -4.04
N LEU A 213 24.94 -17.61 -4.28
CA LEU A 213 26.36 -17.23 -4.37
C LEU A 213 27.07 -17.38 -3.02
N VAL A 214 26.40 -16.99 -1.94
CA VAL A 214 26.83 -17.18 -0.57
C VAL A 214 26.09 -18.40 -0.02
N PRO A 215 26.81 -19.39 0.57
CA PRO A 215 26.16 -20.55 1.16
C PRO A 215 25.27 -20.14 2.34
N PRO A 216 24.15 -20.83 2.57
CA PRO A 216 23.26 -20.53 3.68
C PRO A 216 24.00 -20.69 5.01
N VAL A 217 23.70 -19.78 5.94
CA VAL A 217 24.24 -19.86 7.31
C VAL A 217 23.68 -21.12 7.98
N PRO A 218 24.51 -21.95 8.65
CA PRO A 218 24.02 -23.15 9.34
C PRO A 218 22.87 -22.80 10.29
N GLU A 219 21.83 -23.64 10.34
CA GLU A 219 20.59 -23.35 11.09
C GLU A 219 20.84 -22.96 12.55
N GLN A 220 21.82 -23.59 13.20
CA GLN A 220 22.22 -23.30 14.58
C GLN A 220 22.68 -21.84 14.82
N PHE A 221 23.12 -21.15 13.76
CA PHE A 221 23.54 -19.75 13.80
C PHE A 221 22.54 -18.80 13.12
N ASN A 222 21.63 -19.32 12.28
CA ASN A 222 20.61 -18.52 11.60
C ASN A 222 19.40 -18.22 12.52
N THR A 223 19.69 -17.65 13.68
CA THR A 223 18.67 -17.31 14.69
C THR A 223 17.72 -16.21 14.21
N PRO A 224 16.49 -16.12 14.73
CA PRO A 224 15.54 -15.06 14.37
C PRO A 224 16.12 -13.64 14.49
N VAL A 225 16.92 -13.38 15.54
CA VAL A 225 17.57 -12.08 15.74
C VAL A 225 18.62 -11.81 14.65
N PHE A 226 19.37 -12.83 14.25
CA PHE A 226 20.35 -12.68 13.17
C PHE A 226 19.68 -12.35 11.84
N ILE A 227 18.55 -12.99 11.53
CA ILE A 227 17.74 -12.67 10.34
C ILE A 227 17.29 -11.19 10.38
N ILE A 228 16.78 -10.71 11.51
CA ILE A 228 16.37 -9.30 11.69
C ILE A 228 17.57 -8.35 11.47
N VAL A 229 18.75 -8.68 11.99
CA VAL A 229 19.97 -7.88 11.78
C VAL A 229 20.35 -7.83 10.31
N LYS A 230 20.24 -8.93 9.57
CA LYS A 230 20.51 -8.94 8.12
C LYS A 230 19.52 -8.05 7.35
N VAL A 231 18.22 -8.13 7.67
CA VAL A 231 17.18 -7.26 7.09
C VAL A 231 17.47 -5.78 7.43
N ALA A 232 17.81 -5.47 8.68
CA ALA A 232 18.17 -4.12 9.10
C ALA A 232 19.43 -3.60 8.39
N GLY A 233 20.42 -4.46 8.17
CA GLY A 233 21.59 -4.14 7.37
C GLY A 233 21.23 -3.80 5.91
N SER A 234 20.30 -4.54 5.32
CA SER A 234 19.76 -4.23 3.98
C SER A 234 19.05 -2.87 3.96
N VAL A 235 18.22 -2.56 4.97
CA VAL A 235 17.56 -1.25 5.10
C VAL A 235 18.59 -0.14 5.25
N TRP A 236 19.62 -0.33 6.07
CA TRP A 236 20.68 0.67 6.26
C TRP A 236 21.43 0.98 4.96
N ILE A 237 21.81 -0.04 4.19
CA ILE A 237 22.41 0.13 2.86
C ILE A 237 21.45 0.91 1.94
N SER A 238 20.17 0.53 1.93
CA SER A 238 19.14 1.19 1.13
C SER A 238 18.96 2.66 1.48
N SER A 239 19.02 3.00 2.77
CA SER A 239 18.97 4.37 3.26
C SER A 239 20.18 5.20 2.82
N ILE A 240 21.38 4.62 2.83
CA ILE A 240 22.58 5.30 2.31
C ILE A 240 22.43 5.56 0.80
N LEU A 241 21.97 4.56 0.04
CA LEU A 241 21.73 4.73 -1.40
C LEU A 241 20.65 5.79 -1.69
N GLY A 242 19.57 5.82 -0.88
CA GLY A 242 18.55 6.85 -0.95
C GLY A 242 19.09 8.26 -0.67
N GLN A 243 20.07 8.40 0.23
CA GLN A 243 20.74 9.68 0.47
C GLN A 243 21.69 10.08 -0.67
N LEU A 244 22.38 9.11 -1.27
CA LEU A 244 23.30 9.36 -2.40
C LEU A 244 22.55 9.66 -3.71
N LEU A 245 21.40 9.03 -3.92
CA LEU A 245 20.55 9.16 -5.10
C LEU A 245 19.13 9.55 -4.67
N PRO A 246 18.94 10.79 -4.18
CA PRO A 246 17.68 11.25 -3.59
C PRO A 246 16.52 11.32 -4.60
N GLN A 247 16.79 11.16 -5.90
CA GLN A 247 15.78 11.08 -6.94
C GLN A 247 15.01 9.76 -6.90
N ILE A 248 15.58 8.71 -6.30
CA ILE A 248 14.95 7.40 -6.12
C ILE A 248 14.62 7.23 -4.63
N PRO A 249 13.33 7.16 -4.27
CA PRO A 249 12.92 7.09 -2.87
C PRO A 249 13.44 5.84 -2.17
N THR A 250 13.81 5.97 -0.90
CA THR A 250 14.43 4.90 -0.08
C THR A 250 13.63 3.60 -0.10
N ILE A 251 12.30 3.68 -0.18
CA ILE A 251 11.39 2.53 -0.30
C ILE A 251 11.68 1.67 -1.54
N VAL A 252 12.04 2.29 -2.65
CA VAL A 252 12.41 1.61 -3.90
C VAL A 252 13.78 0.95 -3.74
N TRP A 253 14.74 1.64 -3.10
CA TRP A 253 16.03 1.04 -2.75
C TRP A 253 15.88 -0.17 -1.83
N CYS A 254 14.99 -0.11 -0.82
CA CYS A 254 14.69 -1.22 0.07
C CYS A 254 14.26 -2.48 -0.71
N LEU A 255 13.47 -2.34 -1.79
CA LEU A 255 13.10 -3.45 -2.66
C LEU A 255 14.27 -3.93 -3.52
N ILE A 256 14.96 -3.03 -4.22
CA ILE A 256 16.05 -3.40 -5.13
C ILE A 256 17.17 -4.12 -4.36
N VAL A 257 17.62 -3.53 -3.25
CA VAL A 257 18.71 -4.08 -2.44
C VAL A 257 18.30 -5.41 -1.82
N SER A 258 17.09 -5.52 -1.27
CA SER A 258 16.64 -6.78 -0.65
C SER A 258 16.53 -7.92 -1.67
N VAL A 259 16.01 -7.66 -2.87
CA VAL A 259 15.96 -8.65 -3.94
C VAL A 259 17.37 -9.11 -4.33
N ILE A 260 18.32 -8.18 -4.48
CA ILE A 260 19.72 -8.49 -4.82
C ILE A 260 20.38 -9.31 -3.70
N LEU A 261 20.27 -8.87 -2.45
CA LEU A 261 20.88 -9.56 -1.32
C LEU A 261 20.25 -10.92 -1.04
N THR A 262 18.95 -11.09 -1.32
CA THR A 262 18.26 -12.39 -1.25
C THR A 262 18.77 -13.32 -2.35
N ARG A 263 18.97 -12.81 -3.57
CA ARG A 263 19.52 -13.59 -4.69
C ARG A 263 20.98 -14.01 -4.45
N ILE A 264 21.78 -13.15 -3.84
CA ILE A 264 23.16 -13.46 -3.46
C ILE A 264 23.19 -14.51 -2.34
N GLY A 265 22.18 -14.57 -1.48
CA GLY A 265 22.09 -15.49 -0.34
C GLY A 265 22.48 -14.88 1.01
N ILE A 266 22.61 -13.56 1.07
CA ILE A 266 22.80 -12.83 2.32
C ILE A 266 21.48 -12.79 3.10
N LEU A 267 20.39 -12.36 2.44
CA LEU A 267 19.05 -12.38 3.04
C LEU A 267 18.37 -13.74 2.82
N ASP A 268 17.61 -14.17 3.82
CA ASP A 268 16.75 -15.34 3.72
C ASP A 268 15.48 -14.97 2.96
N THR A 269 14.97 -15.88 2.13
CA THR A 269 13.65 -15.68 1.51
C THR A 269 12.58 -15.63 2.59
N SER A 270 11.61 -14.73 2.45
CA SER A 270 10.57 -14.52 3.49
C SER A 270 11.15 -14.21 4.88
N SER A 271 12.17 -13.35 4.94
CA SER A 271 13.01 -13.12 6.12
C SER A 271 12.23 -12.86 7.42
N LEU A 272 11.29 -11.91 7.44
CA LEU A 272 10.54 -11.59 8.68
C LEU A 272 9.57 -12.70 9.09
N SER A 273 9.07 -13.47 8.13
CA SER A 273 8.21 -14.64 8.39
C SER A 273 9.03 -15.78 8.99
N ARG A 274 10.23 -16.05 8.46
CA ARG A 274 11.19 -17.01 9.07
C ARG A 274 11.60 -16.61 10.49
N ALA A 275 11.77 -15.32 10.74
CA ALA A 275 12.07 -14.80 12.07
C ALA A 275 10.85 -14.74 13.01
N ASN A 276 9.66 -15.12 12.54
CA ASN A 276 8.39 -15.02 13.28
C ASN A 276 8.09 -13.60 13.81
N THR A 277 8.48 -12.57 13.05
CA THR A 277 8.26 -11.16 13.39
C THR A 277 7.39 -10.42 12.40
N TYR A 278 7.10 -11.03 11.24
CA TYR A 278 6.25 -10.48 10.18
C TYR A 278 5.00 -9.77 10.71
N THR A 279 4.22 -10.43 11.56
CA THR A 279 2.93 -9.91 12.05
C THR A 279 3.11 -8.63 12.85
N VAL A 280 4.18 -8.49 13.64
CA VAL A 280 4.46 -7.26 14.41
C VAL A 280 4.76 -6.08 13.48
N PHE A 281 5.53 -6.32 12.43
CA PHE A 281 5.85 -5.29 11.42
C PHE A 281 4.63 -4.90 10.60
N MET A 282 3.82 -5.87 10.15
CA MET A 282 2.55 -5.61 9.45
C MET A 282 1.59 -4.82 10.33
N PHE A 283 1.41 -5.24 11.59
CA PHE A 283 0.51 -4.60 12.54
C PHE A 283 0.91 -3.15 12.81
N ALA A 284 2.21 -2.88 12.99
CA ALA A 284 2.71 -1.52 13.14
C ALA A 284 2.53 -0.67 11.87
N ALA A 285 2.85 -1.22 10.69
CA ALA A 285 2.70 -0.51 9.42
C ALA A 285 1.23 -0.14 9.15
N MET A 286 0.28 -1.03 9.43
CA MET A 286 -1.16 -0.74 9.34
C MET A 286 -1.58 0.44 10.22
N LEU A 287 -1.01 0.56 11.42
CA LEU A 287 -1.37 1.65 12.34
C LEU A 287 -0.96 3.03 11.81
N SER A 288 0.13 3.13 11.04
CA SER A 288 0.52 4.38 10.38
C SER A 288 -0.48 4.85 9.32
N VAL A 289 -1.28 3.93 8.75
CA VAL A 289 -2.36 4.29 7.83
C VAL A 289 -3.53 4.88 8.61
N PHE A 290 -3.95 4.22 9.69
CA PHE A 290 -5.11 4.65 10.46
C PHE A 290 -4.87 5.87 11.34
N SER A 291 -3.62 6.19 11.69
CA SER A 291 -3.31 7.44 12.39
C SER A 291 -3.76 8.68 11.60
N GLY A 292 -3.76 8.61 10.26
CA GLY A 292 -4.27 9.69 9.41
C GLY A 292 -5.79 9.92 9.52
N LEU A 293 -6.54 8.99 10.10
CA LEU A 293 -7.98 9.15 10.34
C LEU A 293 -8.27 10.00 11.58
N ALA A 294 -7.32 10.13 12.52
CA ALA A 294 -7.52 10.87 13.77
C ALA A 294 -7.78 12.36 13.53
N ASP A 295 -7.25 12.88 12.42
CA ASP A 295 -7.44 14.26 12.00
C ASP A 295 -8.80 14.49 11.36
N CYS A 296 -9.49 13.46 10.87
CA CYS A 296 -10.83 13.59 10.28
C CYS A 296 -11.89 13.82 11.38
N THR A 297 -12.62 14.95 11.34
CA THR A 297 -13.68 15.27 12.32
C THR A 297 -15.07 15.23 11.67
N PRO A 298 -16.14 15.00 12.47
CA PRO A 298 -17.50 14.99 11.95
C PRO A 298 -17.92 16.33 11.32
N SER A 299 -17.43 17.46 11.84
CA SER A 299 -17.72 18.78 11.27
C SER A 299 -17.07 18.94 9.90
N MET A 300 -15.82 18.49 9.73
CA MET A 300 -15.12 18.54 8.45
C MET A 300 -15.82 17.65 7.41
N LEU A 301 -16.24 16.45 7.79
CA LEU A 301 -17.04 15.59 6.90
C LEU A 301 -18.38 16.22 6.53
N LYS A 302 -19.14 16.75 7.49
CA LYS A 302 -20.46 17.36 7.18
C LYS A 302 -20.37 18.44 6.12
N THR A 303 -19.32 19.25 6.15
CA THR A 303 -19.11 20.34 5.19
C THR A 303 -18.52 19.85 3.87
N LEU A 304 -17.58 18.91 3.92
CA LEU A 304 -16.73 18.58 2.77
C LEU A 304 -17.03 17.23 2.11
N ILE A 305 -17.89 16.40 2.70
CA ILE A 305 -18.19 15.05 2.19
C ILE A 305 -18.71 15.09 0.75
N ILE A 306 -19.55 16.06 0.41
CA ILE A 306 -20.11 16.19 -0.93
C ILE A 306 -19.00 16.47 -1.95
N PRO A 307 -18.17 17.54 -1.81
CA PRO A 307 -17.04 17.76 -2.70
C PRO A 307 -16.03 16.59 -2.74
N MET A 308 -15.79 15.91 -1.61
CA MET A 308 -14.90 14.75 -1.58
C MET A 308 -15.44 13.58 -2.41
N LEU A 309 -16.71 13.22 -2.21
CA LEU A 309 -17.35 12.14 -2.96
C LEU A 309 -17.40 12.44 -4.46
N ILE A 310 -17.72 13.68 -4.83
CA ILE A 310 -17.69 14.14 -6.21
C ILE A 310 -16.31 13.91 -6.83
N MET A 311 -15.26 14.36 -6.15
CA MET A 311 -13.89 14.24 -6.68
C MET A 311 -13.42 12.78 -6.72
N ILE A 312 -13.74 11.96 -5.72
CA ILE A 312 -13.42 10.53 -5.70
C ILE A 312 -14.11 9.83 -6.88
N VAL A 313 -15.42 10.05 -7.08
CA VAL A 313 -16.17 9.41 -8.17
C VAL A 313 -15.62 9.80 -9.53
N ILE A 314 -15.40 11.10 -9.76
CA ILE A 314 -14.84 11.59 -11.03
C ILE A 314 -13.41 11.09 -11.23
N GLY A 315 -12.58 11.15 -10.19
CA GLY A 315 -11.20 10.72 -10.25
C GLY A 315 -11.06 9.23 -10.54
N VAL A 316 -11.83 8.40 -9.84
CA VAL A 316 -11.87 6.94 -10.06
C VAL A 316 -12.44 6.61 -11.44
N ALA A 317 -13.44 7.35 -11.93
CA ALA A 317 -13.94 7.18 -13.29
C ALA A 317 -12.87 7.52 -14.35
N GLY A 318 -12.16 8.63 -14.19
CA GLY A 318 -11.07 9.03 -15.08
C GLY A 318 -9.93 8.01 -15.09
N MET A 319 -9.56 7.50 -13.92
CA MET A 319 -8.61 6.41 -13.77
C MET A 319 -9.09 5.14 -14.47
N GLY A 320 -10.36 4.75 -14.27
CA GLY A 320 -10.94 3.56 -14.90
C GLY A 320 -10.95 3.65 -16.42
N LEU A 321 -11.30 4.81 -16.99
CA LEU A 321 -11.25 5.05 -18.43
C LEU A 321 -9.83 4.92 -18.98
N ALA A 322 -8.85 5.54 -18.33
CA ALA A 322 -7.45 5.47 -18.74
C ALA A 322 -6.89 4.04 -18.58
N ALA A 323 -7.19 3.37 -17.47
CA ALA A 323 -6.83 1.98 -17.19
C ALA A 323 -7.41 1.04 -18.26
N PHE A 324 -8.66 1.25 -18.68
CA PHE A 324 -9.29 0.46 -19.75
C PHE A 324 -8.56 0.58 -21.09
N VAL A 325 -8.18 1.81 -21.46
CA VAL A 325 -7.44 2.06 -22.71
C VAL A 325 -6.08 1.38 -22.66
N ILE A 326 -5.30 1.61 -21.60
CA ILE A 326 -3.93 1.08 -21.50
C ILE A 326 -3.92 -0.45 -21.31
N ALA A 327 -4.90 -1.02 -20.60
CA ALA A 327 -5.05 -2.47 -20.45
C ALA A 327 -5.23 -3.16 -21.80
N LYS A 328 -6.04 -2.57 -22.71
CA LYS A 328 -6.20 -3.08 -24.07
C LYS A 328 -4.91 -3.03 -24.89
N ILE A 329 -4.14 -1.95 -24.76
CA ILE A 329 -2.86 -1.78 -25.47
C ILE A 329 -1.84 -2.84 -25.02
N PHE A 330 -1.81 -3.16 -23.72
CA PHE A 330 -0.84 -4.11 -23.17
C PHE A 330 -1.30 -5.56 -23.11
N HIS A 331 -2.53 -5.84 -23.56
CA HIS A 331 -3.20 -7.13 -23.41
C HIS A 331 -3.20 -7.61 -21.95
N MET A 332 -3.43 -6.67 -21.03
CA MET A 332 -3.56 -6.91 -19.60
C MET A 332 -5.04 -6.92 -19.24
N ASP A 333 -5.42 -7.70 -18.23
CA ASP A 333 -6.78 -7.65 -17.73
C ASP A 333 -7.12 -6.29 -17.15
N PHE A 334 -8.29 -5.78 -17.53
CA PHE A 334 -8.76 -4.48 -17.08
C PHE A 334 -8.88 -4.43 -15.56
N GLN A 335 -9.33 -5.52 -14.93
CA GLN A 335 -9.53 -5.60 -13.49
C GLN A 335 -8.22 -5.46 -12.73
N LEU A 336 -7.16 -6.17 -13.15
CA LEU A 336 -5.83 -6.01 -12.56
C LEU A 336 -5.26 -4.63 -12.86
N ALA A 337 -5.40 -4.14 -14.09
CA ALA A 337 -4.92 -2.81 -14.46
C ALA A 337 -5.60 -1.68 -13.66
N PHE A 338 -6.91 -1.81 -13.42
CA PHE A 338 -7.68 -0.85 -12.65
C PHE A 338 -7.37 -0.97 -11.15
N ALA A 339 -7.23 -2.19 -10.61
CA ALA A 339 -6.77 -2.43 -9.25
C ALA A 339 -5.39 -1.80 -8.98
N ASN A 340 -4.46 -1.94 -9.92
CA ASN A 340 -3.14 -1.29 -9.87
C ASN A 340 -3.25 0.24 -9.85
N GLY A 341 -4.22 0.83 -10.54
CA GLY A 341 -4.47 2.28 -10.46
C GLY A 341 -5.03 2.68 -9.09
N LEU A 342 -5.99 1.90 -8.58
CA LEU A 342 -6.69 2.18 -7.33
C LEU A 342 -5.79 2.17 -6.10
N THR A 343 -4.59 1.57 -6.17
CA THR A 343 -3.59 1.67 -5.11
C THR A 343 -3.19 3.12 -4.80
N ALA A 344 -3.43 4.08 -5.70
CA ALA A 344 -3.24 5.51 -5.42
C ALA A 344 -4.08 6.00 -4.23
N LEU A 345 -5.21 5.36 -3.95
CA LEU A 345 -6.14 5.77 -2.90
C LEU A 345 -5.72 5.29 -1.50
N TYR A 346 -4.77 4.36 -1.38
CA TYR A 346 -4.42 3.81 -0.05
C TYR A 346 -3.01 3.24 0.06
N GLY A 347 -2.46 2.68 -1.01
CA GLY A 347 -1.11 2.15 -1.11
C GLY A 347 -0.75 1.05 -0.12
N PHE A 348 0.55 1.00 0.18
CA PHE A 348 1.15 0.00 1.04
C PHE A 348 0.99 0.34 2.54
N PRO A 349 0.69 -0.62 3.45
CA PRO A 349 0.64 -2.09 3.27
C PRO A 349 -0.72 -2.69 2.86
N CYS A 350 -1.73 -1.84 2.66
CA CYS A 350 -3.10 -2.30 2.47
C CYS A 350 -3.31 -3.03 1.15
N ASP A 351 -2.61 -2.65 0.08
CA ASP A 351 -2.58 -3.35 -1.21
C ASP A 351 -2.19 -4.83 -1.07
N ALA A 352 -1.12 -5.11 -0.33
CA ALA A 352 -0.59 -6.44 -0.11
C ALA A 352 -1.57 -7.28 0.73
N ILE A 353 -2.17 -6.70 1.77
CA ILE A 353 -3.16 -7.36 2.63
C ILE A 353 -4.45 -7.68 1.87
N ILE A 354 -4.96 -6.76 1.06
CA ILE A 354 -6.17 -7.00 0.26
C ILE A 354 -5.89 -8.10 -0.78
N THR A 355 -4.71 -8.09 -1.39
CA THR A 355 -4.33 -9.10 -2.38
C THR A 355 -4.22 -10.49 -1.75
N GLU A 356 -3.50 -10.62 -0.64
CA GLU A 356 -3.34 -11.91 0.04
C GLU A 356 -4.66 -12.44 0.60
N SER A 357 -5.47 -11.58 1.23
CA SER A 357 -6.79 -11.99 1.75
C SER A 357 -7.73 -12.42 0.63
N THR A 358 -7.70 -11.74 -0.53
CA THR A 358 -8.47 -12.13 -1.71
C THR A 358 -8.01 -13.51 -2.22
N CYS A 359 -6.71 -13.74 -2.41
CA CYS A 359 -6.19 -15.03 -2.86
C CYS A 359 -6.56 -16.16 -1.90
N ASN A 360 -6.41 -15.94 -0.58
CA ASN A 360 -6.77 -16.91 0.46
C ASN A 360 -8.28 -17.22 0.50
N SER A 361 -9.13 -16.27 0.10
CA SER A 361 -10.58 -16.45 0.07
C SER A 361 -11.08 -17.23 -1.15
N LEU A 362 -10.31 -17.22 -2.24
CA LEU A 362 -10.70 -17.80 -3.53
C LEU A 362 -10.40 -19.30 -3.63
N THR A 363 -9.41 -19.79 -2.88
CA THR A 363 -9.01 -21.19 -2.89
C THR A 363 -8.32 -21.60 -1.59
N THR A 364 -8.46 -22.87 -1.24
CA THR A 364 -7.71 -23.54 -0.15
C THR A 364 -6.56 -24.41 -0.68
N ASP A 365 -6.45 -24.56 -2.00
CA ASP A 365 -5.39 -25.33 -2.64
C ASP A 365 -4.10 -24.49 -2.71
N ALA A 366 -2.99 -25.09 -2.28
CA ALA A 366 -1.71 -24.37 -2.16
C ALA A 366 -1.14 -23.96 -3.52
N ASP A 367 -1.36 -24.76 -4.56
CA ASP A 367 -0.82 -24.56 -5.90
C ASP A 367 -1.63 -23.47 -6.61
N GLU A 368 -2.96 -23.55 -6.54
CA GLU A 368 -3.86 -22.50 -7.01
C GLU A 368 -3.57 -21.16 -6.32
N ARG A 369 -3.43 -21.18 -4.99
CA ARG A 369 -3.10 -19.98 -4.22
C ARG A 369 -1.76 -19.40 -4.64
N GLY A 370 -0.73 -20.24 -4.81
CA GLY A 370 0.59 -19.84 -5.28
C GLY A 370 0.52 -19.17 -6.65
N TYR A 371 -0.24 -19.75 -7.59
CA TYR A 371 -0.46 -19.16 -8.91
C TYR A 371 -1.12 -17.79 -8.85
N LEU A 372 -2.20 -17.64 -8.07
CA LEU A 372 -2.86 -16.34 -7.87
C LEU A 372 -1.90 -15.28 -7.29
N MET A 373 -1.17 -15.65 -6.23
CA MET A 373 -0.18 -14.76 -5.61
C MET A 373 0.91 -14.37 -6.60
N SER A 374 1.39 -15.30 -7.43
CA SER A 374 2.43 -15.01 -8.42
C SER A 374 2.03 -13.97 -9.47
N LYS A 375 0.73 -13.91 -9.81
CA LYS A 375 0.21 -13.01 -10.84
C LYS A 375 -0.25 -11.66 -10.27
N MET A 376 -0.89 -11.68 -9.10
CA MET A 376 -1.53 -10.49 -8.54
C MET A 376 -0.62 -9.74 -7.56
N PHE A 377 0.12 -10.46 -6.71
CA PHE A 377 0.83 -9.86 -5.58
C PHE A 377 1.98 -8.93 -6.01
N PRO A 378 2.92 -9.33 -6.88
CA PRO A 378 3.97 -8.41 -7.33
C PRO A 378 3.42 -7.17 -8.03
N SER A 379 2.35 -7.34 -8.83
CA SER A 379 1.69 -6.24 -9.53
C SER A 379 1.12 -5.21 -8.55
N MET A 380 0.32 -5.66 -7.58
CA MET A 380 -0.33 -4.77 -6.62
C MET A 380 0.68 -4.02 -5.75
N VAL A 381 1.72 -4.71 -5.27
CA VAL A 381 2.81 -4.12 -4.48
C VAL A 381 3.55 -3.05 -5.28
N VAL A 382 3.94 -3.34 -6.53
CA VAL A 382 4.59 -2.35 -7.40
C VAL A 382 3.67 -1.18 -7.68
N GLY A 383 2.38 -1.44 -7.91
CA GLY A 383 1.36 -0.42 -8.11
C GLY A 383 1.31 0.56 -6.95
N GLY A 384 1.18 0.08 -5.72
CA GLY A 384 1.13 0.92 -4.51
C GLY A 384 2.37 1.78 -4.33
N PHE A 385 3.56 1.24 -4.58
CA PHE A 385 4.79 2.04 -4.52
C PHE A 385 4.84 3.12 -5.59
N VAL A 386 4.52 2.79 -6.84
CA VAL A 386 4.55 3.75 -7.95
C VAL A 386 3.56 4.88 -7.71
N THR A 387 2.31 4.54 -7.38
CA THR A 387 1.24 5.53 -7.26
C THR A 387 1.47 6.49 -6.10
N VAL A 388 1.80 5.97 -4.91
CA VAL A 388 1.97 6.82 -3.72
C VAL A 388 3.22 7.68 -3.82
N THR A 389 4.30 7.13 -4.37
CA THR A 389 5.60 7.81 -4.42
C THR A 389 5.62 8.95 -5.42
N ILE A 390 5.21 8.68 -6.67
CA ILE A 390 5.32 9.65 -7.76
C ILE A 390 4.41 10.85 -7.51
N THR A 391 3.18 10.60 -7.07
CA THR A 391 2.25 11.69 -6.75
C THR A 391 2.77 12.54 -5.60
N SER A 392 3.26 11.92 -4.52
CA SER A 392 3.63 12.65 -3.31
C SER A 392 4.80 13.61 -3.54
N VAL A 393 5.75 13.24 -4.40
CA VAL A 393 6.94 14.07 -4.65
C VAL A 393 6.71 15.06 -5.79
N ILE A 394 6.17 14.59 -6.93
CA ILE A 394 6.12 15.39 -8.16
C ILE A 394 4.84 16.20 -8.25
N PHE A 395 3.68 15.55 -8.06
CA PHE A 395 2.39 16.21 -8.23
C PHE A 395 2.08 17.19 -7.11
N ALA A 396 2.31 16.83 -5.84
CA ALA A 396 2.07 17.73 -4.72
C ALA A 396 2.90 19.02 -4.84
N GLY A 397 4.19 18.92 -5.20
CA GLY A 397 5.06 20.07 -5.38
C GLY A 397 4.61 21.00 -6.52
N TYR A 398 4.07 20.46 -7.61
CA TYR A 398 3.52 21.26 -8.71
C TYR A 398 2.20 21.94 -8.31
N PHE A 399 1.27 21.20 -7.72
CA PHE A 399 -0.05 21.72 -7.33
C PHE A 399 0.03 22.75 -6.19
N ALA A 400 0.98 22.60 -5.26
CA ALA A 400 1.25 23.59 -4.22
C ALA A 400 1.58 24.98 -4.81
N LYS A 401 2.32 25.03 -5.93
CA LYS A 401 2.61 26.30 -6.63
C LYS A 401 1.36 26.94 -7.23
N LEU A 402 0.38 26.14 -7.65
CA LEU A 402 -0.88 26.64 -8.20
C LEU A 402 -1.75 27.35 -7.15
N LEU A 403 -1.57 27.04 -5.86
CA LEU A 403 -2.23 27.74 -4.74
C LEU A 403 -1.52 29.05 -4.33
N GLY A 404 -0.37 29.38 -4.94
CA GLY A 404 0.41 30.58 -4.62
C GLY A 404 1.62 30.35 -3.70
N GLY A 405 2.00 29.09 -3.45
CA GLY A 405 3.20 28.78 -2.66
C GLY A 405 4.49 29.14 -3.40
N ALA A 406 5.30 30.02 -2.80
CA ALA A 406 6.71 30.19 -3.19
C ALA A 406 7.40 28.83 -3.07
N GLY A 407 8.03 28.38 -4.17
CA GLY A 407 8.57 27.04 -4.30
C GLY A 407 9.65 26.73 -3.26
N GLY A 408 9.28 26.02 -2.20
CA GLY A 408 10.18 25.19 -1.41
C GLY A 408 9.82 23.74 -1.68
N VAL A 409 10.58 23.08 -2.55
CA VAL A 409 10.57 21.62 -2.63
C VAL A 409 11.19 21.14 -1.33
N ILE A 410 10.37 20.66 -0.38
CA ILE A 410 10.88 19.96 0.79
C ILE A 410 11.13 18.53 0.32
N PHE A 411 12.41 18.20 0.17
CA PHE A 411 12.90 16.84 -0.10
C PHE A 411 12.75 15.95 1.12
#